data_AF-A0A0G1D1I3-F1
#
_entry.id   AF-A0A0G1D1I3-F1
#
_cell.length_a   1.000
_cell.length_b   1.000
_cell.length_c   1.000
_cell.angle_alpha   90.00
_cell.angle_beta   90.00
_cell.angle_gamma   90.00
#
_symmetry.space_group_name_H-M   'P 1'
#
loop_
_entity.id
_entity.type
_entity.pdbx_description
1 polymer ?
#
loop_
_entity_poly.entity_id
_entity_poly.type
_entity_poly.pdbx_seq_one_letter_code
_entity_poly.pdbx_strand_id
1 'polypeptide(L)'
;VLIFLIVRSFISSGKENLWLAFGFGLLVSVLQGSILGFFSLIYLAAVVTAHLIRKTHLASHWIAILPLSIIFLLAEHLLVNIFLGSSLNYGFLLVETALVLPFYFALRLWEERFVVKKEIRLKIGK
;
A
#
# COMPACT_ATOMS: atom_id res chain seq x y z
N VAL A 1 -3.10 7.37 -4.48
CA VAL A 1 -3.07 5.97 -5.01
C VAL A 1 -2.24 5.06 -4.11
N LEU A 2 -1.05 5.50 -3.69
CA LEU A 2 -0.17 4.74 -2.81
C LEU A 2 -0.83 4.26 -1.50
N ILE A 3 -1.61 5.12 -0.84
CA ILE A 3 -2.39 4.78 0.38
C ILE A 3 -3.22 3.50 0.19
N PHE A 4 -3.99 3.45 -0.89
CA PHE A 4 -4.85 2.32 -1.19
C PHE A 4 -4.06 1.02 -1.39
N LEU A 5 -2.92 1.11 -2.07
CA LEU A 5 -2.04 -0.05 -2.31
C LEU A 5 -1.39 -0.56 -1.02
N ILE A 6 -0.92 0.35 -0.16
CA ILE A 6 -0.33 0.00 1.14
C ILE A 6 -1.37 -0.69 2.02
N VAL A 7 -2.53 -0.04 2.19
CA VAL A 7 -3.64 -0.53 3.01
C VAL A 7 -4.10 -1.90 2.52
N ARG A 8 -4.32 -2.06 1.21
CA ARG A 8 -4.70 -3.35 0.62
C ARG A 8 -3.64 -4.42 0.80
N SER A 9 -2.35 -4.08 0.74
CA SER A 9 -1.25 -5.04 0.97
C SER A 9 -1.22 -5.59 2.40
N PHE A 10 -1.68 -4.80 3.38
CA PHE A 10 -1.85 -5.28 4.75
C PHE A 10 -3.06 -6.19 4.93
N ILE A 11 -4.10 -6.06 4.12
CA ILE A 11 -5.33 -6.87 4.22
C ILE A 11 -5.18 -8.18 3.44
N SER A 12 -4.72 -8.13 2.18
CA SER A 12 -4.53 -9.31 1.30
C SER A 12 -3.09 -9.47 0.83
N SER A 13 -2.62 -10.72 0.72
CA SER A 13 -1.24 -11.08 0.34
C SER A 13 -1.12 -11.45 -1.14
N GLY A 14 -2.15 -11.13 -1.91
CA GLY A 14 -2.23 -11.50 -3.31
C GLY A 14 -1.06 -10.98 -4.14
N LYS A 15 -0.59 -11.78 -5.12
CA LYS A 15 0.37 -11.32 -6.14
C LYS A 15 -0.22 -10.17 -6.96
N GLU A 16 -1.55 -10.07 -7.00
CA GLU A 16 -2.31 -8.99 -7.61
C GLU A 16 -1.87 -7.61 -7.08
N ASN A 17 -1.47 -7.51 -5.81
CA ASN A 17 -1.02 -6.24 -5.23
C ASN A 17 0.29 -5.75 -5.85
N LEU A 18 1.18 -6.66 -6.23
CA LEU A 18 2.44 -6.31 -6.91
C LEU A 18 2.16 -5.81 -8.33
N TRP A 19 1.26 -6.49 -9.06
CA TRP A 19 0.84 -6.05 -10.39
C TRP A 19 0.17 -4.68 -10.37
N LEU A 20 -0.68 -4.43 -9.37
CA LEU A 20 -1.32 -3.14 -9.20
C LEU A 20 -0.32 -2.05 -8.82
N ALA A 21 0.64 -2.33 -7.94
CA ALA A 21 1.68 -1.38 -7.59
C ALA A 21 2.51 -0.97 -8.81
N PHE A 22 2.91 -1.95 -9.61
CA PHE A 22 3.65 -1.71 -10.85
C PHE A 22 2.81 -0.93 -11.87
N GLY A 23 1.58 -1.38 -12.15
CA GLY A 23 0.71 -0.75 -13.15
C GLY A 23 0.30 0.68 -12.78
N PHE A 24 -0.10 0.91 -11.52
CA PHE A 24 -0.41 2.26 -11.06
C PHE A 24 0.83 3.14 -10.97
N GLY A 25 1.98 2.60 -10.58
CA GLY A 25 3.22 3.35 -10.59
C GLY A 25 3.62 3.79 -12.00
N LEU A 26 3.43 2.94 -13.01
CA LEU A 26 3.67 3.32 -14.41
C LEU A 26 2.69 4.40 -14.86
N LEU A 27 1.41 4.24 -14.54
CA LEU A 27 0.37 5.21 -14.87
C LEU A 27 0.66 6.58 -14.23
N VAL A 28 1.05 6.61 -12.95
CA VAL A 28 1.44 7.85 -12.25
C VAL A 28 2.68 8.46 -12.91
N SER A 29 3.69 7.64 -13.23
CA SER A 29 4.88 8.11 -13.92
C SER A 29 4.54 8.81 -15.25
N VAL A 30 3.64 8.22 -16.04
CA VAL A 30 3.17 8.78 -17.32
C VAL A 30 2.37 10.07 -17.11
N LEU A 31 1.41 10.08 -16.17
CA LEU A 31 0.58 11.26 -15.92
C LEU A 31 1.36 12.46 -15.41
N GLN A 32 2.41 12.23 -14.61
CA GLN A 32 3.24 13.31 -14.08
C GLN A 32 4.38 13.71 -15.03
N GLY A 33 4.55 13.04 -16.17
CA GLY A 33 5.67 13.29 -17.09
C GLY A 33 7.04 13.02 -16.46
N SER A 34 7.07 12.17 -15.43
CA SER A 34 8.30 11.80 -14.72
C SER A 34 8.99 10.63 -15.41
N ILE A 35 10.19 10.28 -14.95
CA ILE A 35 10.93 9.12 -15.46
C ILE A 35 10.06 7.87 -15.33
N LEU A 36 9.87 7.18 -16.48
CA LEU A 36 9.13 5.93 -16.53
C LEU A 36 9.71 4.92 -15.54
N GLY A 37 8.85 4.39 -14.68
CA GLY A 37 9.22 3.37 -13.71
C GLY A 37 9.67 3.90 -12.35
N PHE A 38 9.95 5.19 -12.18
CA PHE A 38 10.33 5.76 -10.87
C PHE A 38 9.28 5.49 -9.80
N PHE A 39 8.03 5.87 -10.04
CA PHE A 39 6.92 5.60 -9.12
C PHE A 39 6.59 4.11 -9.03
N SER A 40 6.82 3.34 -10.09
CA SER A 40 6.64 1.88 -10.08
C SER A 40 7.57 1.21 -9.08
N LEU A 41 8.83 1.63 -9.02
CA LEU A 41 9.82 1.11 -8.07
C LEU A 41 9.45 1.49 -6.64
N ILE A 42 9.07 2.75 -6.40
CA ILE A 42 8.66 3.21 -5.06
C ILE A 42 7.44 2.41 -4.57
N TYR A 43 6.43 2.25 -5.43
CA TYR A 43 5.18 1.58 -5.05
C TYR A 43 5.40 0.08 -4.84
N LEU A 44 6.22 -0.57 -5.67
CA LEU A 44 6.63 -1.95 -5.46
C LEU A 44 7.41 -2.12 -4.15
N ALA A 45 8.36 -1.24 -3.86
CA ALA A 45 9.13 -1.29 -2.61
C ALA A 45 8.22 -1.17 -1.39
N ALA A 46 7.26 -0.24 -1.42
CA ALA A 46 6.27 -0.09 -0.35
C ALA A 46 5.41 -1.36 -0.19
N VAL A 47 4.88 -1.91 -1.28
CA VAL A 47 4.03 -3.11 -1.23
C VAL A 47 4.79 -4.36 -0.79
N VAL A 48 6.03 -4.55 -1.24
CA VAL A 48 6.90 -5.67 -0.83
C VAL A 48 7.22 -5.54 0.66
N THR A 49 7.59 -4.35 1.13
CA THR A 49 7.86 -4.12 2.56
C THR A 49 6.61 -4.37 3.39
N ALA A 50 5.45 -3.85 2.99
CA ALA A 50 4.18 -4.12 3.66
C ALA A 50 3.86 -5.62 3.70
N HIS A 51 4.13 -6.36 2.62
CA HIS A 51 3.93 -7.81 2.56
C HIS A 51 4.86 -8.57 3.52
N LEU A 52 6.12 -8.14 3.65
CA LEU A 52 7.08 -8.71 4.60
C LEU A 52 6.64 -8.42 6.04
N ILE A 53 6.26 -7.18 6.34
CA ILE A 53 5.78 -6.78 7.66
C ILE A 53 4.49 -7.53 8.03
N ARG A 54 3.62 -7.81 7.05
CA ARG A 54 2.41 -8.60 7.29
C ARG A 54 2.69 -10.02 7.81
N LYS A 55 3.83 -10.59 7.48
CA LYS A 55 4.24 -11.91 8.00
C LYS A 55 4.69 -11.85 9.46
N THR A 56 4.91 -10.65 10.00
CA THR A 56 5.27 -10.44 11.40
C THR A 56 4.04 -10.28 12.28
N HIS A 57 4.18 -10.54 13.59
CA HIS A 57 3.09 -10.43 14.55
C HIS A 57 2.52 -9.01 14.68
N LEU A 58 3.28 -7.98 14.28
CA LEU A 58 2.83 -6.59 14.31
C LEU A 58 1.57 -6.35 13.47
N ALA A 59 1.43 -7.05 12.35
CA ALA A 59 0.33 -6.82 11.43
C ALA A 59 -1.01 -7.43 11.86
N SER A 60 -1.03 -8.19 12.97
CA SER A 60 -2.30 -8.67 13.55
C SER A 60 -3.10 -7.52 14.19
N HIS A 61 -2.41 -6.46 14.61
CA HIS A 61 -3.04 -5.30 15.23
C HIS A 61 -3.30 -4.21 14.20
N TRP A 62 -4.57 -3.88 13.99
CA TRP A 62 -4.99 -2.80 13.08
C TRP A 62 -4.37 -1.44 13.45
N ILE A 63 -4.10 -1.22 14.75
CA ILE A 63 -3.46 0.00 15.26
C ILE A 63 -2.04 0.16 14.68
N ALA A 64 -1.32 -0.94 14.43
CA ALA A 64 0.04 -0.88 13.88
C ALA A 64 0.06 -0.49 12.39
N ILE A 65 -1.04 -0.69 11.66
CA ILE A 65 -1.13 -0.39 10.23
C ILE A 65 -1.12 1.13 9.98
N LEU A 66 -1.72 1.92 10.87
CA LEU A 66 -1.75 3.38 10.81
C LEU A 66 -0.34 4.02 10.79
N PRO A 67 0.51 3.84 11.83
CA PRO A 67 1.83 4.43 11.86
C PRO A 67 2.71 3.92 10.71
N LEU A 68 2.56 2.65 10.32
CA LEU A 68 3.27 2.09 9.16
C LEU A 68 2.89 2.77 7.86
N SER A 69 1.59 2.99 7.63
CA SER A 69 1.09 3.69 6.44
C SER A 69 1.61 5.11 6.38
N ILE A 70 1.64 5.81 7.52
CA ILE A 70 2.20 7.17 7.63
C ILE A 70 3.69 7.19 7.30
N ILE A 71 4.47 6.24 7.82
CA ILE A 71 5.90 6.12 7.51
C ILE A 71 6.12 5.93 6.01
N PHE A 72 5.35 5.08 5.35
CA PHE A 72 5.48 4.88 3.91
C PHE A 72 5.13 6.12 3.10
N LEU A 73 4.08 6.86 3.47
CA LEU A 73 3.73 8.13 2.81
C LEU A 73 4.83 9.17 3.00
N LEU A 74 5.34 9.33 4.22
CA LEU A 74 6.47 10.23 4.47
C LEU A 74 7.70 9.83 3.66
N ALA A 75 8.01 8.53 3.58
CA ALA A 75 9.14 8.03 2.79
C ALA A 75 8.96 8.32 1.29
N GLU A 76 7.76 8.12 0.73
CA GLU A 76 7.46 8.49 -0.66
C GLU A 76 7.69 9.99 -0.89
N HIS A 77 7.07 10.85 -0.09
CA HIS A 77 7.18 12.31 -0.24
C HIS A 77 8.64 12.78 -0.12
N LEU A 78 9.43 12.19 0.79
CA LEU A 78 10.86 12.47 0.90
C LEU A 78 11.64 12.02 -0.33
N LEU A 79 11.39 10.81 -0.85
CA LEU A 79 12.04 10.33 -2.07
C LEU A 79 11.70 11.21 -3.27
N VAL A 80 10.42 11.56 -3.44
CA VAL A 80 9.97 12.44 -4.52
C VAL A 80 10.64 13.82 -4.40
N ASN A 81 10.71 14.40 -3.20
CA ASN A 81 11.41 15.67 -2.99
C ASN A 81 12.91 15.58 -3.34
N ILE A 82 13.60 14.52 -2.91
CA ILE A 82 15.04 14.34 -3.16
C ILE A 82 15.34 14.14 -4.66
N PHE A 83 14.56 13.30 -5.35
CA PHE A 83 14.86 12.90 -6.73
C PHE A 83 14.24 13.82 -7.79
N LEU A 84 13.05 14.37 -7.53
CA LEU A 84 12.30 15.18 -8.50
C LEU A 84 12.29 16.67 -8.11
N GLY A 85 12.85 17.06 -6.96
CA GLY A 85 12.91 18.45 -6.51
C GLY A 85 11.55 19.07 -6.18
N SER A 86 10.53 18.24 -5.94
CA SER A 86 9.17 18.70 -5.67
C SER A 86 9.04 19.25 -4.25
N SER A 87 8.38 20.40 -4.09
CA SER A 87 8.10 20.98 -2.78
C SER A 87 7.16 20.09 -1.95
N LEU A 88 7.49 19.89 -0.67
CA LEU A 88 6.63 19.17 0.26
C LEU A 88 5.37 19.98 0.56
N ASN A 89 4.20 19.45 0.19
CA ASN A 89 2.91 20.03 0.57
C ASN A 89 2.40 19.36 1.84
N TYR A 90 2.75 19.95 2.99
CA TYR A 90 2.35 19.43 4.31
C TYR A 90 0.83 19.35 4.49
N GLY A 91 0.06 20.28 3.90
CA GLY A 91 -1.40 20.26 3.99
C GLY A 91 -1.99 19.04 3.29
N PHE A 92 -1.48 18.72 2.09
CA PHE A 92 -1.88 17.53 1.36
C PHE A 92 -1.51 16.24 2.13
N LEU A 93 -0.32 16.20 2.74
CA LEU A 93 0.14 15.06 3.53
C LEU A 93 -0.74 14.78 4.77
N LEU A 94 -1.23 15.83 5.44
CA LEU A 94 -2.17 15.68 6.55
C LEU A 94 -3.50 15.08 6.10
N VAL A 95 -4.03 15.53 4.96
CA VAL A 95 -5.26 14.99 4.38
C VAL A 95 -5.06 13.53 3.98
N GLU A 96 -3.96 13.20 3.30
CA GLU A 96 -3.60 11.83 2.96
C GLU A 96 -3.52 10.92 4.19
N THR A 97 -2.88 11.41 5.26
CA THR A 97 -2.78 10.69 6.53
C THR A 97 -4.14 10.45 7.17
N ALA A 98 -5.00 11.46 7.21
CA ALA A 98 -6.36 11.34 7.75
C ALA A 98 -7.21 10.34 6.96
N LEU A 99 -6.99 10.24 5.64
CA LEU A 99 -7.70 9.32 4.76
C LEU A 99 -7.27 7.86 4.89
N VAL A 100 -6.11 7.56 5.49
CA VAL A 100 -5.65 6.16 5.71
C VAL A 100 -6.69 5.34 6.46
N LEU A 101 -7.25 5.91 7.53
CA LEU A 101 -8.19 5.25 8.43
C LEU A 101 -9.52 4.90 7.74
N PRO A 102 -10.24 5.83 7.08
CA PRO A 102 -11.47 5.49 6.36
C PRO A 102 -11.19 4.52 5.21
N PHE A 103 -10.08 4.65 4.48
CA PHE A 103 -9.74 3.69 3.44
C PHE A 103 -9.48 2.29 3.99
N TYR A 104 -8.82 2.17 5.15
CA TYR A 104 -8.59 0.88 5.80
C TYR A 104 -9.90 0.17 6.12
N PHE A 105 -10.85 0.84 6.78
CA PHE A 105 -12.12 0.21 7.11
C PHE A 105 -12.96 -0.08 5.87
N ALA A 106 -13.01 0.82 4.89
CA ALA A 106 -13.73 0.59 3.64
C ALA A 106 -13.20 -0.64 2.90
N LEU A 107 -11.88 -0.76 2.76
CA LEU A 107 -11.25 -1.90 2.12
C LEU A 107 -11.44 -3.20 2.89
N ARG A 108 -11.35 -3.15 4.22
CA ARG A 108 -11.56 -4.33 5.05
C ARG A 108 -12.99 -4.86 4.93
N LEU A 109 -13.99 -3.97 5.01
CA LEU A 109 -15.39 -4.34 4.80
C LEU A 109 -15.63 -4.90 3.40
N TRP A 110 -14.97 -4.34 2.40
CA TRP A 110 -15.05 -4.84 1.03
C TRP A 110 -14.45 -6.25 0.90
N GLU A 111 -13.24 -6.47 1.40
CA GLU A 111 -12.59 -7.78 1.34
C GLU A 111 -13.37 -8.85 2.12
N GLU A 112 -13.90 -8.52 3.29
CA GLU A 112 -14.70 -9.45 4.08
C GLU A 112 -16.01 -9.86 3.39
N ARG A 113 -16.62 -8.94 2.61
CA ARG A 113 -17.92 -9.20 1.96
C ARG A 113 -17.82 -9.79 0.55
N PHE A 114 -16.85 -9.35 -0.24
CA PHE A 114 -16.83 -9.62 -1.68
C PHE A 114 -15.70 -10.54 -2.13
N VAL A 115 -14.67 -10.75 -1.30
CA VAL A 115 -13.54 -11.61 -1.67
C VAL A 115 -13.72 -12.99 -1.05
N VAL A 116 -14.06 -13.97 -1.88
CA VAL A 116 -14.20 -15.37 -1.47
C VAL A 116 -12.82 -15.88 -1.00
N LYS A 117 -12.69 -16.09 0.31
CA LYS A 117 -11.48 -16.70 0.87
C LYS A 117 -11.43 -18.15 0.42
N LYS A 118 -10.32 -18.56 -0.21
CA LYS A 118 -10.07 -19.97 -0.50
C LYS A 118 -10.01 -20.71 0.83
N GLU A 119 -11.03 -21.50 1.14
CA GLU A 119 -11.03 -22.37 2.31
C GLU A 119 -9.84 -23.34 2.21
N ILE A 120 -9.00 -23.35 3.25
CA ILE A 120 -7.92 -24.31 3.37
C ILE A 120 -8.59 -25.65 3.68
N ARG A 121 -8.78 -26.48 2.66
CA ARG A 121 -9.15 -27.88 2.86
C ARG A 121 -7.99 -28.57 3.56
N LEU A 122 -8.07 -28.70 4.88
CA LEU A 122 -7.18 -29.57 5.64
C LEU A 122 -7.35 -30.99 5.10
N LYS A 123 -6.34 -31.50 4.38
CA LYS A 123 -6.26 -32.93 4.08
C LYS A 123 -6.06 -33.63 5.42
N ILE A 124 -7.16 -34.14 5.98
CA ILE A 124 -7.10 -35.12 7.07
C ILE A 124 -6.48 -36.37 6.45
N GLY A 125 -5.22 -36.63 6.78
CA GLY A 125 -4.54 -37.88 6.40
C GLY A 125 -5.25 -39.05 7.06
N LYS A 126 -5.54 -40.09 6.29
CA LYS A 126 -5.80 -41.43 6.81
C LYS A 126 -4.51 -42.06 7.30
#